data_AF-A0A2E2ASN6-F1
#
_entry.id   AF-A0A2E2ASN6-F1
#
_cell.length_a   1.000
_cell.length_b   1.000
_cell.length_c   1.000
_cell.angle_alpha   90.00
_cell.angle_beta   90.00
_cell.angle_gamma   90.00
#
_symmetry.space_group_name_H-M   'P 1'
#
loop_
_entity.id
_entity.type
_entity.pdbx_description
1 polymer ?
#
loop_
_entity_poly.entity_id
_entity_poly.type
_entity_poly.pdbx_seq_one_letter_code
_entity_poly.pdbx_strand_id
1 'polypeptide(L)' 'GNPAGQLYNLKVDPSEASNVWEDHPEVVEKLQAELKKTREDGRSR' A
#
# COMPACT_ATOMS: atom_id res chain seq x y z
N GLY A 1 8.83 6.80 15.97
CA GLY A 1 7.49 6.60 15.42
C GLY A 1 7.65 5.73 14.21
N ASN A 2 6.96 4.59 14.14
CA ASN A 2 6.97 3.77 12.93
C ASN A 2 6.18 4.49 11.83
N PRO A 3 6.51 4.26 10.55
CA PRO A 3 5.76 4.84 9.45
C PRO A 3 4.29 4.38 9.52
N ALA A 4 3.37 5.24 9.09
CA ALA A 4 1.93 4.97 9.11
C ALA A 4 1.55 3.74 8.25
N GLY A 5 2.43 3.35 7.33
CA GLY A 5 2.35 2.11 6.57
C GLY A 5 3.66 1.81 5.84
N GLN A 6 3.63 0.74 5.05
CA GLN A 6 4.77 0.28 4.27
C GLN A 6 4.34 0.12 2.82
N LEU A 7 5.07 0.75 1.91
CA LEU A 7 4.86 0.63 0.47
C LEU A 7 6.18 0.20 -0.16
N TYR A 8 6.17 -0.97 -0.79
CA TYR A 8 7.33 -1.52 -1.47
C TYR A 8 7.05 -1.65 -2.96
N ASN A 9 8.00 -1.20 -3.77
CA ASN A 9 7.92 -1.34 -5.21
C ASN A 9 8.62 -2.63 -5.65
N LEU A 10 7.88 -3.73 -5.70
CA LEU A 10 8.42 -5.05 -6.10
C LEU A 10 9.04 -5.08 -7.50
N LYS A 11 8.68 -4.14 -8.38
CA LYS A 11 9.27 -4.05 -9.72
C LYS A 11 10.71 -3.56 -9.71
N VAL A 12 11.05 -2.69 -8.76
CA VAL A 12 12.38 -2.08 -8.62
C VAL A 12 13.16 -2.74 -7.50
N ASP A 13 12.48 -3.05 -6.39
CA ASP A 13 13.01 -3.68 -5.20
C ASP A 13 12.19 -4.93 -4.84
N PRO A 14 12.46 -6.06 -5.52
CA PRO A 14 11.80 -7.33 -5.21
C PRO A 14 12.20 -7.89 -3.84
N SER A 15 13.26 -7.36 -3.22
CA SER A 15 13.68 -7.72 -1.85
C SER A 15 12.95 -6.95 -0.75
N GLU A 16 12.04 -6.03 -1.10
CA GLU A 16 11.26 -5.22 -0.15
C GLU A 16 12.14 -4.49 0.89
N ALA A 17 13.33 -4.05 0.47
CA ALA A 17 14.29 -3.39 1.35
C ALA A 17 13.97 -1.88 1.54
N SER A 18 13.32 -1.26 0.56
CA SER A 18 13.15 0.19 0.46
C SER A 18 11.68 0.57 0.61
N ASN A 19 11.33 1.13 1.77
CA ASN A 19 9.98 1.64 2.01
C ASN A 19 9.83 3.01 1.33
N VAL A 20 9.03 3.06 0.27
CA VAL A 20 8.76 4.28 -0.51
C VAL A 20 7.41 4.93 -0.18
N TRP A 21 6.89 4.64 1.02
CA TRP A 21 5.60 5.14 1.49
C TRP A 21 5.51 6.67 1.51
N GLU A 22 6.54 7.35 1.99
CA GLU A 22 6.57 8.82 2.06
C GLU A 22 6.88 9.47 0.71
N ASP A 23 7.55 8.75 -0.19
CA ASP A 23 7.96 9.25 -1.51
C ASP A 23 6.81 9.20 -2.53
N HIS A 24 5.85 8.27 -2.36
CA HIS A 24 4.74 8.06 -3.29
C HIS A 24 3.35 8.11 -2.60
N PRO A 25 2.95 9.25 -2.03
CA PRO A 25 1.65 9.39 -1.37
C PRO A 25 0.47 9.13 -2.33
N GLU A 26 0.62 9.46 -3.61
CA GLU A 26 -0.40 9.21 -4.65
C GLU A 26 -0.69 7.70 -4.85
N VAL A 27 0.34 6.85 -4.74
CA VAL A 27 0.21 5.40 -4.87
C VAL A 27 -0.41 4.83 -3.61
N VAL A 28 -0.02 5.36 -2.45
CA VAL A 28 -0.61 5.00 -1.15
C VAL A 28 -2.12 5.26 -1.14
N GLU A 29 -2.58 6.43 -1.57
CA GLU A 29 -4.02 6.74 -1.63
C GLU A 29 -4.78 5.77 -2.53
N LYS A 30 -4.24 5.48 -3.71
CA LYS A 30 -4.85 4.54 -4.65
C LYS A 30 -4.98 3.14 -4.05
N LEU A 31 -3.90 2.62 -3.45
CA LEU A 31 -3.90 1.31 -2.81
C LEU A 31 -4.84 1.24 -1.60
N GLN A 32 -4.93 2.31 -0.81
CA GLN A 32 -5.89 2.40 0.29
C GLN A 32 -7.34 2.39 -0.22
N ALA A 33 -7.63 3.07 -1.32
CA ALA A 33 -8.95 3.05 -1.95
C ALA A 33 -9.32 1.65 -2.46
N GLU A 34 -8.38 0.96 -3.11
CA GLU A 34 -8.57 -0.43 -3.57
C GLU A 34 -8.75 -1.41 -2.40
N LEU A 35 -7.97 -1.25 -1.33
CA LEU A 35 -8.11 -2.03 -0.10
C LEU A 35 -9.50 -1.83 0.52
N LYS A 36 -9.96 -0.57 0.61
CA LYS A 36 -11.29 -0.25 1.14
C LYS A 36 -12.38 -0.93 0.32
N LYS A 37 -12.31 -0.82 -1.02
CA LYS A 37 -13.24 -1.47 -1.93
C LYS A 37 -13.26 -2.98 -1.75
N THR A 38 -12.09 -3.61 -1.70
CA THR A 38 -11.96 -5.08 -1.49
C THR A 38 -12.52 -5.50 -0.14
N ARG A 39 -12.33 -4.68 0.90
CA ARG A 39 -12.83 -4.95 2.25
C ARG A 39 -14.34 -4.79 2.37
N GLU A 40 -14.94 -3.89 1.59
CA GLU A 40 -16.40 -3.74 1.47
C GLU A 40 -16.99 -4.89 0.66
N ASP A 41 -16.39 -5.22 -0.49
CA ASP A 41 -16.83 -6.32 -1.38
C ASP A 41 -16.68 -7.69 -0.69
N GLY A 42 -15.58 -7.91 0.04
CA GLY A 42 -15.24 -9.19 0.70
C GLY A 42 -15.98 -9.46 2.01
N ARG A 43 -16.73 -8.51 2.57
CA ARG A 43 -17.57 -8.71 3.78
C ARG A 43 -18.98 -9.20 3.48
N SER A 44 -19.20 -9.71 2.28
CA SER A 44 -20.46 -10.29 1.86
C SER A 44 -20.37 -11.82 1.88
N ARG A 45 -20.43 -12.43 3.06
CA ARG A 45 -20.95 -13.80 3.28
C ARG A 45 -21.03 -14.17 4.75
#